data_AF-A0A2N3T369-F1
#
_entry.id   AF-A0A2N3T369-F1
#
_cell.length_a   1.000
_cell.length_b   1.000
_cell.length_c   1.000
_cell.angle_alpha   90.00
_cell.angle_beta   90.00
_cell.angle_gamma   90.00
#
_symmetry.space_group_name_H-M   'P 1'
#
loop_
_entity.id
_entity.type
_entity.pdbx_description
1 polymer ?
#
loop_
_entity_poly.entity_id
_entity_poly.type
_entity_poly.pdbx_seq_one_letter_code
_entity_poly.pdbx_strand_id
1 'polypeptide(L)' 'MTEKKLHERLMCYKKKYGVTQEMLQHYKWAVELLKQRQLTVNSNSQEEGV' A
#
# COMPACT_ATOMS: atom_id res chain seq x y z
N MET A 1 1.52 -8.64 4.30
CA MET A 1 1.60 -7.25 4.83
C MET A 1 0.20 -6.69 4.82
N THR A 2 -0.44 -6.59 5.98
CA THR A 2 -1.83 -6.09 6.10
C THR A 2 -1.80 -4.58 6.29
N GLU A 3 -2.78 -3.86 5.76
CA GLU A 3 -2.88 -2.40 5.77
C GLU A 3 -2.67 -1.79 7.17
N LYS A 4 -3.21 -2.46 8.20
CA LYS A 4 -3.06 -2.10 9.62
C LYS A 4 -1.59 -2.07 10.09
N LYS A 5 -0.77 -3.04 9.66
CA LYS A 5 0.65 -3.15 10.04
C LYS A 5 1.51 -2.10 9.30
N LEU A 6 1.11 -1.72 8.09
CA LEU A 6 1.73 -0.62 7.35
C LEU A 6 1.44 0.72 8.03
N HIS A 7 0.19 0.94 8.44
CA HIS A 7 -0.24 2.14 9.14
C HIS A 7 0.51 2.33 10.47
N GLU A 8 0.64 1.27 11.27
CA GLU A 8 1.33 1.34 12.56
C GLU A 8 2.82 1.70 12.41
N ARG A 9 3.51 1.10 11.43
CA ARG A 9 4.90 1.45 11.08
C ARG A 9 5.04 2.90 10.66
N LEU A 10 4.13 3.40 9.84
CA LEU A 10 4.10 4.79 9.40
C LEU A 10 3.92 5.74 10.59
N MET A 11 3.00 5.45 11.51
CA MET A 11 2.79 6.28 12.69
C MET A 11 4.01 6.31 13.63
N CYS A 12 4.70 5.18 13.81
CA CYS A 12 5.97 5.15 14.53
C CYS A 12 7.04 6.01 13.86
N TYR A 13 7.15 5.98 12.53
CA TYR A 13 8.12 6.77 11.78
C TYR A 13 7.81 8.28 11.87
N LYS A 14 6.53 8.65 11.72
CA LYS A 14 6.03 10.02 11.92
C LYS A 14 6.37 10.57 13.29
N LYS A 15 6.19 9.78 14.35
CA LYS A 15 6.45 10.22 15.74
C LYS A 15 7.93 10.52 15.98
N LYS A 16 8.83 9.79 15.31
CA LYS A 16 10.29 9.91 15.50
C LYS A 16 10.93 10.99 14.63
N TYR A 17 10.43 11.22 13.42
CA TYR A 17 11.07 12.09 12.43
C TYR A 17 10.17 13.21 11.89
N GLY A 18 8.90 13.30 12.33
CA GLY A 18 7.89 14.15 11.72
C GLY A 18 7.29 13.54 10.44
N VAL A 19 6.23 14.16 9.89
CA VAL A 19 5.76 13.80 8.54
C VAL A 19 6.66 14.52 7.55
N THR A 20 7.65 13.80 7.01
CA THR A 20 8.41 14.29 5.87
C THR A 20 7.62 14.10 4.58
N GLN A 21 7.89 14.95 3.59
CA GLN A 21 7.27 14.86 2.26
C GLN A 21 7.51 13.47 1.63
N GLU A 22 8.68 12.88 1.90
CA GLU A 22 9.04 11.51 1.52
C GLU A 22 8.11 10.47 2.15
N MET A 23 7.76 10.60 3.44
CA MET A 23 6.83 9.69 4.10
C MET A 23 5.44 9.70 3.42
N LEU A 24 4.96 10.88 3.03
CA LEU A 24 3.69 11.02 2.31
C LEU A 24 3.75 10.39 0.91
N GLN A 25 4.87 10.56 0.19
CA GLN A 25 5.09 9.92 -1.11
C GLN A 25 5.13 8.39 -0.99
N HIS A 26 5.87 7.85 -0.01
CA HIS A 26 5.91 6.41 0.22
C HIS A 26 4.55 5.83 0.60
N TYR A 27 3.73 6.55 1.38
CA TYR A 27 2.38 6.13 1.69
C TYR A 27 1.50 6.08 0.42
N LYS A 28 1.51 7.14 -0.40
CA LYS A 28 0.76 7.17 -1.66
C LYS A 28 1.16 6.01 -2.58
N TRP A 29 2.46 5.78 -2.72
CA TRP A 29 2.97 4.68 -3.54
C TRP A 29 2.54 3.31 -3.01
N ALA A 30 2.60 3.08 -1.69
CA ALA A 30 2.16 1.83 -1.10
C ALA A 30 0.66 1.56 -1.31
N VAL A 31 -0.18 2.61 -1.18
CA VAL A 31 -1.63 2.50 -1.43
C VAL A 31 -1.92 2.24 -2.92
N GLU A 32 -1.22 2.92 -3.82
CA GLU A 32 -1.36 2.72 -5.27
C GLU A 32 -0.94 1.31 -5.68
N LEU A 33 0.15 0.79 -5.14
CA LEU A 33 0.60 -0.59 -5.36
C LEU A 33 -0.43 -1.60 -4.85
N LEU A 34 -1.04 -1.37 -3.68
CA LEU A 34 -2.09 -2.23 -3.16
C LEU A 34 -3.34 -2.18 -4.04
N LYS A 35 -3.74 -1.00 -4.53
CA LYS A 35 -4.86 -0.83 -5.47
C LYS A 35 -4.60 -1.52 -6.80
N GLN A 36 -3.40 -1.38 -7.36
CA GLN A 36 -2.98 -2.09 -8.57
C GLN A 36 -3.00 -3.59 -8.35
N ARG A 37 -2.50 -4.09 -7.21
CA ARG A 37 -2.54 -5.52 -6.89
C ARG A 37 -3.97 -6.07 -6.85
N GLN A 38 -4.91 -5.33 -6.28
CA GLN A 38 -6.33 -5.72 -6.28
C GLN A 38 -6.90 -5.78 -7.69
N LEU A 39 -6.52 -4.85 -8.57
CA LEU A 39 -6.92 -4.87 -9.98
C LEU A 39 -6.29 -6.05 -10.73
N THR A 40 -5.01 -6.34 -10.52
CA THR A 40 -4.31 -7.48 -11.15
C THR A 40 -4.87 -8.83 -10.70
N VAL A 41 -5.21 -8.98 -9.41
CA VAL A 41 -5.87 -10.19 -8.89
C VAL A 41 -7.26 -10.39 -9.52
N ASN A 42 -7.99 -9.29 -9.75
CA ASN A 42 -9.30 -9.35 -10.38
C ASN A 42 -9.22 -9.67 -11.88
N SER A 43 -8.19 -9.19 -12.59
CA SER A 43 -7.96 -9.50 -14.02
C SER A 43 -7.45 -10.92 -14.25
N ASN A 44 -6.67 -11.51 -13.34
CA ASN A 44 -6.18 -12.88 -13.46
C ASN A 44 -7.24 -13.96 -13.12
N SER A 45 -8.43 -13.57 -12.64
CA SER A 45 -9.53 -14.50 -12.36
C SER A 45 -10.47 -14.70 -13.55
N GLN A 46 -10.21 -14.06 -14.70
CA GLN A 46 -11.09 -14.13 -15.88
C GLN A 46 -10.49 -14.88 -17.08
N GLU A 47 -9.28 -15.45 -16.97
CA GLU A 47 -8.63 -16.21 -18.06
C GLU A 47 -8.40 -17.71 -17.75
N GLU A 48 -8.92 -18.24 -16.65
CA GLU A 48 -8.99 -19.70 -16.41
C GLU A 48 -10.45 -20.20 -16.37
N GLY A 49 -11.20 -19.91 -17.43
CA GLY A 49 -12.52 -20.46 -17.68
C GLY A 49 -12.64 -20.87 -19.14
N VAL A 50 -12.46 -22.18 -19.38
CA VAL A 50 -12.70 -22.97 -20.61
C VAL A 50 -13.86 -22.47 -21.48
#